data_AF-A0A9X9A0X2-F1
#
_entry.id   AF-A0A9X9A0X2-F1
#
_cell.length_a   1.000
_cell.length_b   1.000
_cell.length_c   1.000
_cell.angle_alpha   90.00
_cell.angle_beta   90.00
_cell.angle_gamma   90.00
#
_symmetry.space_group_name_H-M   'P 1'
#
loop_
_entity.id
_entity.type
_entity.pdbx_description
1 polymer ?
#
loop_
_entity_poly.entity_id
_entity_poly.type
_entity_poly.pdbx_seq_one_letter_code
_entity_poly.pdbx_strand_id
1 'polypeptide(L)' 'RKKLEPLGVTVVEVTDDTALPFQDGQFNLIINQHESYAASEVNRILSPSGVFLTQQVGGLDCAELNEQFGSPLNSE' A
#
# COMPACT_ATOMS: atom_id res chain seq x y z
N ARG A 1 -7.68 11.73 -8.22
CA ARG A 1 -8.60 12.02 -9.35
C ARG A 1 -8.09 13.20 -10.19
N LYS A 2 -8.32 14.45 -9.79
CA LYS A 2 -8.01 15.68 -10.57
C LYS A 2 -6.62 15.78 -11.24
N LYS A 3 -5.55 15.26 -10.62
CA LYS A 3 -4.18 15.31 -11.17
C LYS A 3 -3.82 14.13 -12.07
N LEU A 4 -4.43 12.97 -11.85
CA LEU A 4 -4.02 11.69 -12.45
C LEU A 4 -4.93 11.26 -13.60
N GLU A 5 -6.24 11.49 -13.47
CA GLU A 5 -7.21 11.16 -14.54
C GLU A 5 -6.91 11.88 -15.86
N PRO A 6 -6.47 13.16 -15.88
CA PRO A 6 -6.03 13.80 -17.13
C PRO A 6 -4.81 13.15 -17.80
N LEU A 7 -4.06 12.32 -17.06
CA LEU A 7 -2.92 11.57 -17.58
C LEU A 7 -3.30 10.15 -18.04
N GLY A 8 -4.60 9.83 -18.08
CA GLY A 8 -5.11 8.51 -18.45
C GLY A 8 -5.10 7.48 -17.32
N VAL A 9 -4.86 7.92 -16.07
CA VAL A 9 -4.87 7.03 -14.90
C VAL A 9 -6.28 6.95 -14.32
N THR A 10 -6.86 5.76 -14.28
CA THR A 10 -8.11 5.51 -13.55
C THR A 10 -7.84 5.54 -12.05
N VAL A 11 -8.44 6.50 -11.35
CA VAL A 11 -8.36 6.57 -9.88
C VAL A 11 -9.63 5.97 -9.29
N VAL A 12 -9.45 5.04 -8.36
CA VAL A 12 -10.55 4.40 -7.63
C VAL A 12 -10.40 4.76 -6.16
N GLU A 13 -11.51 5.10 -5.52
CA GLU A 13 -11.54 5.35 -4.08
C GLU A 13 -11.78 4.02 -3.38
N VAL A 14 -10.99 3.74 -2.36
CA VAL A 14 -11.05 2.53 -1.56
C VAL A 14 -11.12 2.97 -0.10
N THR A 15 -12.09 2.42 0.63
CA THR A 15 -12.29 2.68 2.07
C THR A 15 -12.08 1.43 2.92
N ASP A 16 -12.00 0.26 2.28
CA ASP A 16 -11.83 -1.04 2.92
C ASP A 16 -10.82 -1.85 2.10
N ASP A 17 -9.63 -2.04 2.67
CA ASP A 17 -8.53 -2.76 2.04
C ASP A 17 -8.82 -4.26 1.89
N THR A 18 -9.88 -4.78 2.54
CA THR A 18 -10.29 -6.18 2.47
C THR A 18 -11.27 -6.48 1.34
N ALA A 19 -11.73 -5.45 0.61
CA ALA A 19 -12.71 -5.58 -0.47
C ALA A 19 -12.40 -4.64 -1.64
N LEU A 20 -11.31 -4.91 -2.36
CA LEU A 20 -10.90 -4.09 -3.49
C LEU A 20 -11.83 -4.31 -4.70
N PRO A 21 -12.25 -3.25 -5.42
CA PRO A 21 -13.21 -3.33 -6.53
C PRO A 21 -12.55 -3.79 -7.85
N PHE A 22 -11.74 -4.84 -7.78
CA PHE A 22 -10.97 -5.40 -8.89
C PHE A 22 -11.26 -6.89 -9.05
N GLN A 23 -11.07 -7.38 -10.27
CA GLN A 23 -11.21 -8.80 -10.59
C GLN A 23 -9.99 -9.59 -10.13
N ASP A 24 -10.19 -10.90 -9.99
CA ASP A 24 -9.12 -11.83 -9.67
C ASP A 24 -8.06 -11.83 -10.78
N GLY A 25 -6.79 -11.78 -10.41
CA GLY A 25 -5.68 -11.79 -11.36
C GLY A 25 -5.62 -10.59 -12.31
N GLN A 26 -6.32 -9.49 -12.02
CA GLN A 26 -6.44 -8.33 -12.91
C GLN A 26 -5.09 -7.64 -13.19
N PHE A 27 -4.12 -7.69 -12.27
CA PHE A 27 -2.87 -6.94 -12.38
C PHE A 27 -1.64 -7.85 -12.46
N ASN A 28 -0.71 -7.52 -13.38
CA ASN A 28 0.62 -8.15 -13.42
C ASN A 28 1.64 -7.43 -12.52
N LEU A 29 1.37 -6.20 -12.10
CA LEU A 29 2.22 -5.42 -11.21
C LEU A 29 1.35 -4.63 -10.25
N ILE A 30 1.63 -4.77 -8.96
CA ILE A 30 1.03 -3.96 -7.90
C ILE A 30 2.17 -3.28 -7.16
N ILE A 31 2.06 -1.96 -6.99
CA ILE A 31 3.00 -1.16 -6.21
C ILE A 31 2.24 -0.56 -5.03
N ASN A 32 2.77 -0.73 -3.82
CA ASN A 32 2.26 -0.08 -2.63
C ASN A 32 3.41 0.67 -1.95
N GLN A 33 3.18 1.93 -1.59
CA GLN A 33 4.17 2.77 -0.95
C GLN A 33 3.57 3.39 0.30
N HIS A 34 4.12 3.04 1.47
CA HIS A 34 3.76 3.58 2.78
C HIS A 34 2.29 3.37 3.20
N GLU A 35 1.54 2.49 2.54
CA GLU A 35 0.12 2.24 2.84
C GLU A 35 -0.11 0.83 3.39
N SER A 36 -1.20 0.68 4.14
CA SER A 36 -1.69 -0.65 4.53
C SER A 36 -2.19 -1.43 3.31
N TYR A 37 -2.28 -2.75 3.46
CA TYR A 37 -2.91 -3.62 2.48
C TYR A 37 -3.39 -4.91 3.14
N ALA A 38 -4.48 -5.48 2.64
CA ALA A 38 -4.86 -6.85 2.98
C ALA A 38 -4.11 -7.83 2.08
N ALA A 39 -3.29 -8.71 2.66
CA ALA A 39 -2.51 -9.69 1.91
C ALA A 39 -3.39 -10.63 1.05
N SER A 40 -4.60 -10.94 1.53
CA SER A 40 -5.58 -11.74 0.78
C SER A 40 -6.03 -11.04 -0.51
N GLU A 41 -6.29 -9.74 -0.45
CA GLU A 41 -6.73 -8.96 -1.61
C GLU A 41 -5.61 -8.73 -2.60
N VAL A 42 -4.39 -8.42 -2.12
CA VAL A 42 -3.21 -8.32 -2.98
C VAL A 42 -3.00 -9.62 -3.75
N ASN A 43 -3.07 -10.77 -3.07
CA ASN A 43 -2.94 -12.08 -3.72
C ASN A 43 -4.09 -12.32 -4.73
N ARG A 44 -5.33 -12.00 -4.36
CA ARG A 44 -6.50 -12.22 -5.21
C ARG A 44 -6.40 -11.47 -6.53
N ILE A 45 -6.02 -10.19 -6.49
CA ILE A 45 -6.01 -9.34 -7.69
C ILE A 45 -4.70 -9.43 -8.49
N LEU A 46 -3.66 -10.06 -7.93
CA LEU A 46 -2.40 -10.29 -8.62
C LEU A 46 -2.50 -11.52 -9.53
N SER A 47 -2.08 -11.36 -10.78
CA SER A 47 -2.01 -12.48 -11.73
C SER A 47 -1.01 -13.56 -11.26
N PRO A 48 -1.13 -14.83 -11.71
CA PRO A 48 -0.24 -15.92 -11.27
C PRO A 48 1.27 -15.70 -11.48
N SER A 49 1.65 -14.83 -12.42
CA SER A 49 3.05 -14.45 -12.69
C SER A 49 3.31 -12.97 -12.39
N GLY A 50 2.43 -12.34 -11.61
CA GLY A 50 2.53 -10.94 -11.26
C GLY A 50 3.55 -10.68 -10.17
N VAL A 51 3.96 -9.41 -10.07
CA VAL A 51 4.86 -8.93 -9.03
C VAL A 51 4.12 -7.97 -8.11
N PHE A 52 4.26 -8.20 -6.81
CA PHE A 52 3.93 -7.21 -5.80
C PHE A 52 5.22 -6.58 -5.29
N LEU A 53 5.35 -5.26 -5.46
CA LEU A 53 6.46 -4.47 -4.93
C LEU A 53 5.92 -3.52 -3.88
N THR A 54 6.44 -3.61 -2.66
CA THR A 54 6.02 -2.74 -1.56
C THR A 54 7.21 -2.04 -0.93
N GLN A 55 7.01 -0.78 -0.55
CA GLN A 55 7.91 -0.04 0.31
C GLN A 55 7.17 0.29 1.61
N GLN A 56 7.67 -0.24 2.72
CA GLN A 56 7.10 -0.07 4.05
C GLN A 56 8.07 0.72 4.95
N VAL A 57 7.51 1.41 5.94
CA VAL A 57 8.31 1.97 7.04
C VAL A 57 8.67 0.84 8.00
N GLY A 58 9.91 0.84 8.50
CA GLY A 58 10.32 -0.09 9.55
C GLY A 58 9.96 0.45 10.94
N GLY A 59 9.92 -0.43 11.95
CA GLY A 59 9.59 -0.02 13.33
C GLY A 59 10.55 1.00 13.97
N LEU A 60 11.74 1.18 13.39
CA LEU A 60 12.71 2.21 13.81
C LEU A 60 12.58 3.53 13.08
N ASP A 61 11.57 3.69 12.22
CA ASP A 61 11.32 4.97 11.57
C ASP A 61 11.16 6.06 12.63
N CYS A 62 11.83 7.20 12.41
CA CYS A 62 11.88 8.34 13.32
C CYS A 62 12.44 8.06 14.74
N ALA A 63 13.18 6.96 14.99
CA ALA A 63 13.70 6.64 16.31
C ALA A 63 14.53 7.76 16.97
N GLU A 64 15.37 8.47 16.21
CA GLU A 64 16.17 9.59 16.72
C GLU A 64 15.29 10.77 17.15
N LEU A 65 14.21 11.04 16.42
CA LEU A 65 13.24 12.08 16.82
C LEU A 65 12.53 11.68 18.12
N ASN A 66 12.16 10.41 18.27
CA ASN A 66 11.52 9.92 19.49
C ASN A 66 12.43 10.11 20.70
N GLU A 67 13.73 9.84 20.57
CA GLU A 67 14.72 10.09 21.62
C GLU A 67 14.79 11.57 22.01
N GLN A 68 14.90 12.47 21.02
CA GLN A 68 15.00 13.93 21.27
C GLN A 68 13.75 14.50 21.97
N PHE A 69 12.57 13.93 21.71
CA PHE A 69 11.31 14.36 22.32
C PHE A 69 10.89 13.54 23.55
N GLY A 70 11.70 12.56 23.99
CA GLY A 70 11.36 11.69 25.13
C GLY A 70 10.13 10.79 24.89
N SER A 71 9.84 10.46 23.63
CA SER A 71 8.75 9.58 23.21
C SER A 71 9.21 8.11 23.15
N PRO A 72 8.36 7.11 23.45
CA PRO A 72 8.70 5.71 23.22
C PRO A 72 8.90 5.40 21.73
N LEU A 73 9.61 4.31 21.43
CA LEU A 73 9.65 3.75 20.07
C LEU A 73 8.26 3.24 19.65
N ASN A 74 8.02 3.23 18.33
CA ASN A 74 6.80 2.66 17.79
C ASN A 74 6.71 1.17 18.15
N SER A 75 5.56 0.73 18.66
CA SER A 75 5.26 -0.69 18.82
C SER A 75 4.84 -1.26 17.46
N GLU A 76 5.33 -2.45 17.12
CA GLU A 76 4.85 -3.22 15.96
C GLU A 76 3.52 -3.93 16.23
#